data_AF-F8D5U5-F1
#
_entry.id   AF-F8D5U5-F1
#
_cell.length_a   1.000
_cell.length_b   1.000
_cell.length_c   1.000
_cell.angle_alpha   90.00
_cell.angle_beta   90.00
_cell.angle_gamma   90.00
#
_symmetry.space_group_name_H-M   'P 1'
#
loop_
_entity.id
_entity.type
_entity.pdbx_description
1 polymer ?
#
loop_
_entity_poly.entity_id
_entity_poly.type
_entity_poly.pdbx_seq_one_letter_code
_entity_poly.pdbx_strand_id
1 'polypeptide(L)'
;MTGPVRAAAVDRGDRRGSWIPDLDARMASLETPVQTLLESALSDETDLETAEEITLVPDAHYPFHPSTGTVTDPAVVGALVAALEDRTDADIAVAGTTNEIIDLERTGQYLGYRDLLERFDAELVDLADDAEPRTDVVREVDGRSVSVSVPTRLVRGAVVTVPTLRPTEDGRVAGGVRRLADLVDSAADPEITAVAATQAVDPALSVMDATTAYGTDPYAADALFAGPAPDVDALGASLFGDATDDDPVLRLAAGTDDGPITVERVGAGADDLDFDALRDRLAGAELPPSDETHPAVTTAYRLYAAVGGDAVPPQLEQ
;
A
#
# COMPACT_ATOMS: atom_id res chain seq x y z
N MET A 1 -3.21 -4.46 17.46
CA MET A 1 -1.92 -4.32 18.18
C MET A 1 -1.60 -2.84 18.31
N THR A 2 -1.08 -2.39 19.46
CA THR A 2 -0.44 -1.07 19.60
C THR A 2 1.07 -1.26 19.60
N GLY A 3 1.79 -0.57 18.73
CA GLY A 3 3.23 -0.73 18.57
C GLY A 3 3.84 0.44 17.80
N PRO A 4 5.14 0.69 17.91
CA PRO A 4 5.77 1.78 17.17
C PRO A 4 5.68 1.53 15.66
N VAL A 5 5.54 2.60 14.88
CA VAL A 5 5.77 2.55 13.44
C VAL A 5 7.27 2.52 13.20
N ARG A 6 7.77 1.51 12.49
CA ARG A 6 9.18 1.37 12.14
C ARG A 6 9.44 2.00 10.79
N ALA A 7 10.48 2.81 10.70
CA ALA A 7 10.89 3.52 9.50
C ALA A 7 12.27 3.02 9.04
N ALA A 8 12.34 2.48 7.83
CA ALA A 8 13.59 2.05 7.20
C ALA A 8 13.91 2.94 6.01
N ALA A 9 15.18 3.31 5.87
CA ALA A 9 15.68 3.93 4.66
C ALA A 9 15.95 2.85 3.60
N VAL A 10 15.60 3.16 2.35
CA VAL A 10 15.98 2.35 1.19
C VAL A 10 17.32 2.84 0.69
N ASP A 11 18.23 1.92 0.34
CA ASP A 11 19.59 2.27 -0.04
C ASP A 11 19.60 3.27 -1.21
N ARG A 12 20.12 4.46 -0.95
CA ARG A 12 20.22 5.52 -1.96
C ARG A 12 21.31 5.24 -2.99
N GLY A 13 22.29 4.35 -2.76
CA GLY A 13 23.46 4.22 -3.64
C GLY A 13 24.03 5.60 -4.08
N ASP A 14 24.54 5.70 -5.31
CA ASP A 14 24.88 6.98 -5.97
C ASP A 14 23.64 7.71 -6.56
N ARG A 15 22.41 7.32 -6.19
CA ARG A 15 21.15 7.77 -6.81
C ARG A 15 20.91 9.24 -6.47
N ARG A 16 21.06 10.11 -7.47
CA ARG A 16 20.49 11.47 -7.44
C ARG A 16 19.05 11.43 -7.94
N GLY A 17 18.13 10.86 -7.15
CA GLY A 17 16.69 10.92 -7.39
C GLY A 17 16.21 10.35 -8.74
N SER A 18 16.88 9.32 -9.26
CA SER A 18 16.53 8.69 -10.54
C SER A 18 15.84 7.34 -10.32
N TRP A 19 14.62 7.19 -10.85
CA TRP A 19 13.92 5.92 -10.96
C TRP A 19 14.79 4.85 -11.65
N ILE A 20 14.79 3.63 -11.12
CA ILE A 20 15.49 2.49 -11.71
C ILE A 20 14.46 1.60 -12.40
N PRO A 21 14.49 1.48 -13.74
CA PRO A 21 13.53 0.64 -14.45
C PRO A 21 13.76 -0.86 -14.22
N ASP A 22 14.96 -1.24 -13.79
CA ASP A 22 15.35 -2.62 -13.52
C ASP A 22 14.73 -3.12 -12.20
N LEU A 23 13.85 -4.11 -12.31
CA LEU A 23 13.15 -4.72 -11.17
C LEU A 23 14.12 -5.40 -10.20
N ASP A 24 15.11 -6.12 -10.70
CA ASP A 24 16.06 -6.88 -9.87
C ASP A 24 16.94 -5.94 -9.07
N ALA A 25 17.42 -4.87 -9.70
CA ALA A 25 18.20 -3.84 -9.03
C ALA A 25 17.40 -3.07 -7.97
N ARG A 26 16.09 -2.86 -8.19
CA ARG A 26 15.20 -2.27 -7.18
C ARG A 26 14.97 -3.23 -6.01
N MET A 27 14.64 -4.50 -6.30
CA MET A 27 14.47 -5.54 -5.27
C MET A 27 15.72 -5.71 -4.42
N ALA A 28 16.90 -5.75 -5.04
CA ALA A 28 18.18 -5.84 -4.32
C ALA A 28 18.40 -4.67 -3.36
N SER A 29 17.96 -3.46 -3.70
CA SER A 29 18.04 -2.31 -2.76
C SER A 29 16.98 -2.32 -1.65
N LEU A 30 15.95 -3.17 -1.77
CA LEU A 30 14.86 -3.30 -0.81
C LEU A 30 15.01 -4.52 0.10
N GLU A 31 15.86 -5.48 -0.27
CA GLU A 31 16.09 -6.72 0.49
C GLU A 31 16.39 -6.46 1.97
N THR A 32 17.46 -5.71 2.28
CA THR A 32 17.84 -5.43 3.67
C THR A 32 16.82 -4.55 4.42
N PRO A 33 16.31 -3.44 3.84
CA PRO A 33 15.24 -2.66 4.48
C PRO A 33 14.00 -3.49 4.83
N VAL A 34 13.52 -4.32 3.91
CA VAL A 34 12.34 -5.17 4.12
C VAL A 34 12.62 -6.24 5.17
N GLN A 35 13.75 -6.94 5.09
CA GLN A 35 14.16 -7.91 6.12
C GLN A 35 14.20 -7.25 7.51
N THR A 36 14.77 -6.05 7.62
CA THR A 36 14.85 -5.32 8.89
C THR A 36 13.48 -4.96 9.45
N LEU A 37 12.53 -4.54 8.59
CA LEU A 37 11.17 -4.23 9.02
C LEU A 37 10.43 -5.50 9.47
N LEU A 38 10.59 -6.60 8.75
CA LEU A 38 9.95 -7.88 9.07
C LEU A 38 10.57 -8.56 10.29
N GLU A 39 11.85 -8.36 10.58
CA GLU A 39 12.52 -8.99 11.73
C GLU A 39 11.75 -8.79 13.03
N SER A 40 11.26 -7.57 13.28
CA SER A 40 10.48 -7.30 14.49
C SER A 40 9.09 -7.92 14.42
N ALA A 41 8.40 -7.80 13.29
CA ALA A 41 7.08 -8.42 13.11
C ALA A 41 7.16 -9.94 13.33
N LEU A 42 8.18 -10.60 12.79
CA LEU A 42 8.38 -12.05 12.94
C LEU A 42 8.93 -12.47 14.30
N SER A 43 9.54 -11.57 15.08
CA SER A 43 10.11 -11.90 16.40
C SER A 43 9.11 -11.73 17.56
N ASP A 44 8.01 -11.02 17.35
CA ASP A 44 7.02 -10.68 18.37
C ASP A 44 5.93 -11.78 18.53
N GLU A 45 6.20 -13.04 18.13
CA GLU A 45 5.20 -14.14 18.06
C GLU A 45 3.91 -13.70 17.33
N THR A 46 4.05 -12.93 16.25
CA THR A 46 2.88 -12.45 15.49
C THR A 46 2.27 -13.56 14.65
N ASP A 47 1.04 -13.34 14.21
CA ASP A 47 0.32 -14.23 13.30
C ASP A 47 1.14 -14.55 12.04
N LEU A 48 2.09 -13.71 11.63
CA LEU A 48 2.93 -13.92 10.45
C LEU A 48 3.90 -15.10 10.58
N GLU A 49 4.52 -15.31 11.74
CA GLU A 49 5.51 -16.40 11.89
C GLU A 49 4.85 -17.78 11.87
N THR A 50 3.62 -17.86 12.40
CA THR A 50 2.87 -19.12 12.54
C THR A 50 1.79 -19.32 11.49
N ALA A 51 1.61 -18.36 10.58
CA ALA A 51 0.59 -18.44 9.54
C ALA A 51 0.87 -19.59 8.58
N GLU A 52 -0.17 -20.34 8.26
CA GLU A 52 -0.14 -21.31 7.15
C GLU A 52 -0.34 -20.60 5.79
N GLU A 53 -1.05 -19.46 5.79
CA GLU A 53 -1.36 -18.67 4.60
C GLU A 53 -1.09 -17.19 4.89
N ILE A 54 -0.35 -16.50 4.01
CA ILE A 54 -0.08 -15.06 4.09
C ILE A 54 -0.59 -14.37 2.82
N THR A 55 -1.42 -13.35 2.97
CA THR A 55 -1.90 -12.53 1.85
C THR A 55 -1.32 -11.12 1.91
N LEU A 56 -0.55 -10.75 0.89
CA LEU A 56 -0.08 -9.40 0.65
C LEU A 56 -1.13 -8.62 -0.16
N VAL A 57 -1.49 -7.44 0.31
CA VAL A 57 -2.53 -6.59 -0.29
C VAL A 57 -1.93 -5.24 -0.71
N PRO A 58 -1.30 -5.16 -1.89
CA PRO A 58 -0.75 -3.90 -2.39
C PRO A 58 -1.83 -2.91 -2.84
N ASP A 59 -1.46 -1.63 -2.86
CA ASP A 59 -2.16 -0.60 -3.64
C ASP A 59 -1.84 -0.79 -5.13
N ALA A 60 -2.49 -1.78 -5.73
CA ALA A 60 -2.38 -2.13 -7.14
C ALA A 60 -3.68 -1.79 -7.86
N HIS A 61 -3.61 -0.77 -8.72
CA HIS A 61 -4.70 -0.35 -9.60
C HIS A 61 -4.12 0.05 -10.97
N TYR A 62 -5.01 0.41 -11.90
CA TYR A 62 -4.58 0.87 -13.21
C TYR A 62 -3.77 2.18 -13.10
N PRO A 63 -2.49 2.22 -13.48
CA PRO A 63 -1.61 3.36 -13.20
C PRO A 63 -1.97 4.64 -13.97
N PHE A 64 -2.88 4.57 -14.96
CA PHE A 64 -3.40 5.74 -15.67
C PHE A 64 -4.79 6.16 -15.18
N HIS A 65 -5.22 5.68 -14.00
CA HIS A 65 -6.39 6.21 -13.34
C HIS A 65 -6.21 7.72 -13.16
N PRO A 66 -7.18 8.56 -13.58
CA PRO A 66 -7.06 10.03 -13.56
C PRO A 66 -6.66 10.58 -12.19
N SER A 67 -7.03 9.84 -11.13
CA SER A 67 -6.95 10.32 -9.77
C SER A 67 -5.67 9.94 -9.01
N THR A 68 -4.71 9.12 -9.51
CA THR A 68 -3.63 8.68 -8.57
C THR A 68 -2.24 8.39 -9.15
N GLY A 69 -2.09 7.90 -10.39
CA GLY A 69 -0.80 7.74 -11.10
C GLY A 69 0.29 6.83 -10.48
N THR A 70 0.20 6.56 -9.18
CA THR A 70 1.22 5.96 -8.34
C THR A 70 0.57 4.79 -7.62
N VAL A 71 1.25 3.66 -7.67
CA VAL A 71 0.87 2.36 -7.09
C VAL A 71 2.03 1.87 -6.25
N THR A 72 1.81 0.79 -5.52
CA THR A 72 2.89 0.10 -4.82
C THR A 72 3.93 -0.38 -5.81
N ASP A 73 5.20 -0.07 -5.55
CA ASP A 73 6.31 -0.58 -6.33
C ASP A 73 6.32 -2.12 -6.26
N PRO A 74 6.19 -2.83 -7.39
CA PRO A 74 6.28 -4.29 -7.43
C PRO A 74 7.55 -4.84 -6.79
N ALA A 75 8.66 -4.09 -6.79
CA ALA A 75 9.90 -4.48 -6.14
C ALA A 75 9.77 -4.56 -4.61
N VAL A 76 8.92 -3.73 -4.00
CA VAL A 76 8.61 -3.80 -2.55
C VAL A 76 7.85 -5.07 -2.25
N VAL A 77 6.83 -5.39 -3.05
CA VAL A 77 6.07 -6.65 -2.91
C VAL A 77 6.98 -7.84 -3.14
N GLY A 78 7.83 -7.82 -4.17
CA GLY A 78 8.78 -8.89 -4.45
C GLY A 78 9.78 -9.11 -3.32
N ALA A 79 10.29 -8.03 -2.72
CA ALA A 79 11.17 -8.12 -1.56
C ALA A 79 10.45 -8.66 -0.31
N LEU A 80 9.17 -8.31 -0.12
CA LEU A 80 8.33 -8.87 0.95
C LEU A 80 8.10 -10.37 0.74
N VAL A 81 7.72 -10.80 -0.47
CA VAL A 81 7.54 -12.22 -0.81
C VAL A 81 8.83 -12.98 -0.54
N ALA A 82 9.96 -12.54 -1.11
CA ALA A 82 11.25 -13.20 -0.91
C ALA A 82 11.63 -13.34 0.58
N ALA A 83 11.46 -12.26 1.35
CA ALA A 83 11.78 -12.28 2.77
C ALA A 83 10.83 -13.17 3.60
N LEU A 84 9.57 -13.31 3.20
CA LEU A 84 8.60 -14.18 3.87
C LEU A 84 8.83 -15.66 3.51
N GLU A 85 9.10 -15.99 2.24
CA GLU A 85 9.45 -17.36 1.82
C GLU A 85 10.73 -17.86 2.50
N ASP A 86 11.72 -16.97 2.70
CA ASP A 86 12.97 -17.32 3.38
C ASP A 86 12.79 -17.59 4.89
N ARG A 87 11.67 -17.16 5.47
CA ARG A 87 11.45 -17.11 6.93
C ARG A 87 10.24 -17.90 7.41
N THR A 88 9.35 -18.29 6.51
CA THR A 88 8.09 -18.99 6.82
C THR A 88 7.87 -20.10 5.80
N ASP A 89 7.13 -21.14 6.21
CA ASP A 89 6.65 -22.20 5.29
C ASP A 89 5.22 -21.88 4.79
N ALA A 90 4.78 -20.62 4.86
CA ALA A 90 3.42 -20.22 4.55
C ALA A 90 3.18 -20.17 3.03
N ASP A 91 1.96 -20.51 2.61
CA ASP A 91 1.51 -20.26 1.24
C ASP A 91 1.27 -18.76 1.06
N ILE A 92 2.01 -18.12 0.14
CA ILE A 92 1.96 -16.66 -0.06
C ILE A 92 1.10 -16.30 -1.27
N ALA A 93 0.17 -15.37 -1.08
CA ALA A 93 -0.62 -14.79 -2.16
C ALA A 93 -0.44 -13.27 -2.21
N VAL A 94 -0.43 -12.71 -3.42
CA VAL A 94 -0.60 -11.27 -3.65
C VAL A 94 -2.01 -11.06 -4.16
N ALA A 95 -2.81 -10.28 -3.43
CA ALA A 95 -4.21 -10.11 -3.71
C ALA A 95 -4.53 -8.70 -4.24
N GLY A 96 -5.39 -8.66 -5.25
CA GLY A 96 -5.99 -7.43 -5.77
C GLY A 96 -7.46 -7.64 -6.08
N THR A 97 -8.04 -6.71 -6.83
CA THR A 97 -9.45 -6.79 -7.23
C THR A 97 -9.60 -6.37 -8.69
N THR A 98 -10.33 -7.14 -9.47
CA THR A 98 -10.88 -6.69 -10.76
C THR A 98 -11.93 -5.62 -10.50
N ASN A 99 -11.91 -4.54 -11.30
CA ASN A 99 -12.90 -3.48 -11.25
C ASN A 99 -13.53 -3.22 -12.63
N GLU A 100 -14.46 -2.26 -12.72
CA GLU A 100 -15.14 -1.97 -13.99
C GLU A 100 -14.23 -1.41 -15.10
N ILE A 101 -13.01 -0.97 -14.77
CA ILE A 101 -12.06 -0.35 -15.70
C ILE A 101 -11.13 -1.40 -16.28
N ILE A 102 -10.57 -2.28 -15.43
CA ILE A 102 -9.57 -3.26 -15.82
C ILE A 102 -9.64 -4.50 -14.93
N ASP A 103 -9.41 -5.67 -15.53
CA ASP A 103 -9.22 -6.90 -14.78
C ASP A 103 -7.86 -6.92 -14.03
N LEU A 104 -7.79 -7.69 -12.95
CA LEU A 104 -6.58 -7.81 -12.15
C LEU A 104 -5.43 -8.44 -12.93
N GLU A 105 -5.72 -9.43 -13.79
CA GLU A 105 -4.68 -10.12 -14.57
C GLU A 105 -3.90 -9.12 -15.46
N ARG A 106 -4.62 -8.22 -16.13
CA ARG A 106 -4.06 -7.18 -16.98
C ARG A 106 -3.41 -6.08 -16.16
N THR A 107 -3.95 -5.72 -15.00
CA THR A 107 -3.28 -4.81 -14.05
C THR A 107 -1.94 -5.38 -13.60
N GLY A 108 -1.92 -6.66 -13.20
CA GLY A 108 -0.72 -7.38 -12.82
C GLY A 108 0.30 -7.48 -13.95
N GLN A 109 -0.15 -7.66 -15.20
CA GLN A 109 0.73 -7.61 -16.36
C GLN A 109 1.33 -6.22 -16.61
N TYR A 110 0.52 -5.15 -16.52
CA TYR A 110 1.00 -3.78 -16.72
C TYR A 110 2.00 -3.34 -15.66
N LEU A 111 1.75 -3.70 -14.41
CA LEU A 111 2.62 -3.36 -13.30
C LEU A 111 3.83 -4.31 -13.19
N GLY A 112 3.80 -5.46 -13.85
CA GLY A 112 4.87 -6.45 -13.81
C GLY A 112 4.79 -7.42 -12.62
N TYR A 113 3.67 -7.45 -11.89
CA TYR A 113 3.42 -8.43 -10.83
C TYR A 113 3.43 -9.87 -11.34
N ARG A 114 2.93 -10.11 -12.57
CA ARG A 114 2.91 -11.47 -13.14
C ARG A 114 4.33 -12.03 -13.31
N ASP A 115 5.18 -11.30 -14.03
CA ASP A 115 6.56 -11.70 -14.30
C ASP A 115 7.43 -11.74 -13.03
N LEU A 116 7.05 -10.95 -12.02
CA LEU A 116 7.66 -10.98 -10.70
C LEU A 116 7.31 -12.26 -9.95
N LEU A 117 6.01 -12.59 -9.84
CA LEU A 117 5.52 -13.69 -9.02
C LEU A 117 5.84 -15.06 -9.60
N GLU A 118 6.03 -15.18 -10.93
CA GLU A 118 6.55 -16.42 -11.56
C GLU A 118 7.93 -16.87 -11.04
N ARG A 119 8.64 -16.00 -10.30
CA ARG A 119 9.96 -16.27 -9.71
C ARG A 119 9.87 -16.83 -8.29
N PHE A 120 8.69 -16.77 -7.69
CA PHE A 120 8.38 -17.11 -6.31
C PHE A 120 7.31 -18.22 -6.30
N ASP A 121 7.11 -18.87 -5.16
CA ASP A 121 5.98 -19.77 -4.95
C ASP A 121 4.76 -18.97 -4.46
N ALA A 122 4.48 -17.87 -5.16
CA ALA A 122 3.42 -16.92 -4.81
C ALA A 122 2.44 -16.72 -5.96
N GLU A 123 1.15 -16.64 -5.64
CA GLU A 123 0.08 -16.48 -6.63
C GLU A 123 -0.51 -15.07 -6.66
N LEU A 124 -0.95 -14.61 -7.84
CA LEU A 124 -1.77 -13.41 -7.97
C LEU A 124 -3.24 -13.79 -7.89
N VAL A 125 -3.97 -13.23 -6.92
CA VAL A 125 -5.34 -13.63 -6.59
C VAL A 125 -6.30 -12.45 -6.77
N ASP A 126 -7.38 -12.71 -7.49
CA ASP A 126 -8.49 -11.76 -7.65
C ASP A 126 -9.56 -12.00 -6.58
N LEU A 127 -9.70 -11.04 -5.67
CA LEU A 127 -10.69 -11.09 -4.59
C LEU A 127 -12.11 -10.75 -5.06
N ALA A 128 -12.27 -10.26 -6.30
CA ALA A 128 -13.57 -10.05 -6.93
C ALA A 128 -14.05 -11.27 -7.74
N ASP A 129 -13.26 -12.34 -7.86
CA ASP A 129 -13.71 -13.56 -8.52
C ASP A 129 -14.91 -14.15 -7.77
N ASP A 130 -15.99 -14.48 -8.48
CA ASP A 130 -17.19 -15.13 -7.94
C ASP A 130 -16.85 -16.48 -7.25
N ALA A 131 -15.72 -17.10 -7.61
CA ALA A 131 -15.23 -18.32 -6.98
C ALA A 131 -14.56 -18.08 -5.62
N GLU A 132 -14.11 -16.85 -5.30
CA GLU A 132 -13.52 -16.51 -4.02
C GLU A 132 -14.62 -16.41 -2.94
N PRO A 133 -14.66 -17.34 -1.96
CA PRO A 133 -15.74 -17.39 -1.00
C PRO A 133 -15.70 -16.17 -0.07
N ARG A 134 -16.86 -15.64 0.31
CA ARG A 134 -16.97 -14.52 1.26
C ARG A 134 -17.51 -14.98 2.61
N THR A 135 -17.03 -14.35 3.68
CA THR A 135 -17.44 -14.56 5.06
C THR A 135 -18.04 -13.28 5.59
N ASP A 136 -19.28 -13.34 6.07
CA ASP A 136 -19.93 -12.19 6.71
C ASP A 136 -19.46 -12.07 8.15
N VAL A 137 -18.89 -10.91 8.48
CA VAL A 137 -18.35 -10.59 9.79
C VAL A 137 -19.10 -9.38 10.34
N VAL A 138 -19.52 -9.46 11.59
CA VAL A 138 -20.13 -8.32 12.30
C VAL A 138 -19.11 -7.71 13.24
N ARG A 139 -18.93 -6.40 13.16
CA ARG A 139 -18.06 -5.60 14.03
C ARG A 139 -18.84 -4.44 14.66
N GLU A 140 -18.37 -3.98 15.80
CA GLU A 140 -18.92 -2.81 16.48
C GLU A 140 -17.98 -1.62 16.25
N VAL A 141 -18.48 -0.58 15.59
CA VAL A 141 -17.73 0.66 15.32
C VAL A 141 -18.55 1.83 15.85
N ASP A 142 -17.99 2.58 16.81
CA ASP A 142 -18.67 3.72 17.46
C ASP A 142 -20.09 3.37 17.97
N GLY A 143 -20.22 2.21 18.62
CA GLY A 143 -21.49 1.73 19.16
C GLY A 143 -22.50 1.24 18.12
N ARG A 144 -22.12 1.15 16.84
CA ARG A 144 -22.96 0.64 15.75
C ARG A 144 -22.50 -0.75 15.34
N SER A 145 -23.44 -1.68 15.20
CA SER A 145 -23.16 -2.98 14.60
C SER A 145 -23.12 -2.85 13.07
N VAL A 146 -21.98 -3.21 12.49
CA VAL A 146 -21.68 -3.11 11.06
C VAL A 146 -21.44 -4.51 10.53
N SER A 147 -22.14 -4.88 9.47
CA SER A 147 -21.90 -6.14 8.75
C SER A 147 -20.99 -5.85 7.56
N VAL A 148 -19.89 -6.59 7.45
CA VAL A 148 -18.98 -6.54 6.31
C VAL A 148 -18.86 -7.94 5.71
N SER A 149 -18.98 -8.05 4.40
CA SER A 149 -18.71 -9.29 3.67
C SER A 149 -17.26 -9.26 3.20
N VAL A 150 -16.45 -10.19 3.70
CA VAL A 150 -14.99 -10.18 3.52
C VAL A 150 -14.56 -11.41 2.73
N PRO A 151 -13.64 -11.31 1.76
CA PRO A 151 -13.02 -12.50 1.16
C PRO A 151 -12.47 -13.42 2.26
N THR A 152 -12.86 -14.69 2.23
CA THR A 152 -12.64 -15.62 3.35
C THR A 152 -11.15 -15.81 3.65
N ARG A 153 -10.31 -15.74 2.62
CA ARG A 153 -8.85 -15.76 2.75
C ARG A 153 -8.31 -14.67 3.67
N LEU A 154 -8.85 -13.45 3.56
CA LEU A 154 -8.45 -12.32 4.40
C LEU A 154 -8.91 -12.44 5.86
N VAL A 155 -9.81 -13.39 6.17
CA VAL A 155 -10.25 -13.66 7.55
C VAL A 155 -9.50 -14.85 8.17
N ARG A 156 -8.94 -15.74 7.34
CA ARG A 156 -8.30 -16.99 7.79
C ARG A 156 -6.79 -16.92 7.85
N GLY A 157 -6.16 -16.26 6.89
CA GLY A 157 -4.71 -16.11 6.82
C GLY A 157 -4.23 -14.82 7.47
N ALA A 158 -2.92 -14.70 7.64
CA ALA A 158 -2.32 -13.44 8.04
C ALA A 158 -2.33 -12.47 6.85
N VAL A 159 -2.69 -11.21 7.11
CA VAL A 159 -2.76 -10.19 6.06
C VAL A 159 -1.69 -9.13 6.28
N VAL A 160 -0.94 -8.82 5.21
CA VAL A 160 -0.05 -7.66 5.16
C VAL A 160 -0.56 -6.69 4.12
N THR A 161 -1.01 -5.52 4.57
CA THR A 161 -1.36 -4.43 3.64
C THR A 161 -0.10 -3.73 3.18
N VAL A 162 -0.03 -3.37 1.89
CA VAL A 162 1.14 -2.70 1.31
C VAL A 162 0.68 -1.44 0.58
N PRO A 163 0.17 -0.41 1.30
CA PRO A 163 -0.32 0.82 0.66
C PRO A 163 0.84 1.69 0.16
N THR A 164 0.54 2.68 -0.68
CA THR A 164 1.53 3.66 -1.15
C THR A 164 1.31 5.03 -0.51
N LEU A 165 2.40 5.77 -0.22
CA LEU A 165 2.32 7.11 0.33
C LEU A 165 1.87 8.13 -0.72
N ARG A 166 0.55 8.26 -0.86
CA ARG A 166 -0.14 9.20 -1.76
C ARG A 166 -1.54 9.54 -1.23
N PRO A 167 -2.11 10.70 -1.59
CA PRO A 167 -3.53 10.97 -1.39
C PRO A 167 -4.42 10.12 -2.30
N THR A 168 -5.71 10.00 -1.94
CA THR A 168 -6.74 9.30 -2.72
C THR A 168 -8.02 10.14 -2.82
N GLU A 169 -8.99 9.71 -3.63
CA GLU A 169 -10.31 10.37 -3.70
C GLU A 169 -11.09 10.17 -2.40
N ASP A 170 -10.90 9.01 -1.76
CA ASP A 170 -11.60 8.58 -0.55
C ASP A 170 -10.87 8.97 0.75
N GLY A 171 -9.72 9.63 0.67
CA GLY A 171 -8.92 9.95 1.84
C GLY A 171 -7.60 10.68 1.59
N ARG A 172 -7.01 11.18 2.68
CA ARG A 172 -5.74 11.91 2.66
C ARG A 172 -4.53 11.00 2.40
N VAL A 173 -4.68 9.70 2.63
CA VAL A 173 -3.66 8.69 2.38
C VAL A 173 -4.33 7.41 1.87
N ALA A 174 -3.68 6.71 0.92
CA ALA A 174 -4.16 5.42 0.42
C ALA A 174 -4.35 4.41 1.54
N GLY A 175 -3.33 4.28 2.40
CA GLY A 175 -3.42 3.65 3.71
C GLY A 175 -3.85 2.18 3.73
N GLY A 176 -3.46 1.44 4.77
CA GLY A 176 -3.89 0.05 4.96
C GLY A 176 -5.38 -0.03 5.29
N VAL A 177 -5.91 0.92 6.06
CA VAL A 177 -7.30 0.88 6.56
C VAL A 177 -8.31 1.04 5.42
N ARG A 178 -8.10 2.05 4.56
CA ARG A 178 -8.95 2.26 3.37
C ARG A 178 -8.73 1.18 2.32
N ARG A 179 -7.48 0.72 2.16
CA ARG A 179 -7.20 -0.37 1.22
C ARG A 179 -7.98 -1.64 1.53
N LEU A 180 -8.16 -1.97 2.80
CA LEU A 180 -9.01 -3.11 3.19
C LEU A 180 -10.50 -2.84 2.96
N ALA A 181 -10.95 -1.59 3.10
CA ALA A 181 -12.32 -1.20 2.81
C ALA A 181 -12.70 -1.49 1.34
N ASP A 182 -11.76 -1.27 0.41
CA ASP A 182 -11.95 -1.49 -1.03
C ASP A 182 -12.15 -2.96 -1.41
N LEU A 183 -11.90 -3.89 -0.49
CA LEU A 183 -11.94 -5.35 -0.73
C LEU A 183 -13.17 -6.01 -0.11
N VAL A 184 -13.96 -5.26 0.65
CA VAL A 184 -15.14 -5.78 1.37
C VAL A 184 -16.42 -5.14 0.84
N ASP A 185 -17.54 -5.83 1.05
CA ASP A 185 -18.86 -5.24 0.80
C ASP A 185 -19.51 -4.82 2.11
N SER A 186 -20.06 -3.62 2.16
CA SER A 186 -20.92 -3.17 3.25
C SER A 186 -21.97 -2.19 2.78
N ALA A 187 -23.08 -2.14 3.51
CA ALA A 187 -24.12 -1.13 3.35
C ALA A 187 -23.93 0.09 4.27
N ALA A 188 -22.89 0.08 5.10
CA ALA A 188 -22.57 1.20 5.98
C ALA A 188 -21.84 2.33 5.23
N ASP A 189 -21.74 3.50 5.87
CA ASP A 189 -20.98 4.62 5.33
C ASP A 189 -19.50 4.23 5.11
N PRO A 190 -18.81 4.78 4.10
CA PRO A 190 -17.44 4.37 3.75
C PRO A 190 -16.46 4.44 4.92
N GLU A 191 -16.54 5.47 5.76
CA GLU A 191 -15.62 5.63 6.89
C GLU A 191 -15.81 4.54 7.95
N ILE A 192 -17.07 4.17 8.21
CA ILE A 192 -17.43 3.11 9.14
C ILE A 192 -17.03 1.75 8.56
N THR A 193 -17.23 1.56 7.25
CA THR A 193 -16.83 0.36 6.52
C THR A 193 -15.32 0.14 6.60
N ALA A 194 -14.51 1.19 6.44
CA ALA A 194 -13.04 1.06 6.50
C ALA A 194 -12.54 0.56 7.86
N VAL A 195 -13.10 1.10 8.95
CA VAL A 195 -12.75 0.64 10.31
C VAL A 195 -13.28 -0.77 10.56
N ALA A 196 -14.52 -1.07 10.15
CA ALA A 196 -15.09 -2.40 10.31
C ALA A 196 -14.33 -3.47 9.51
N ALA A 197 -13.90 -3.15 8.28
CA ALA A 197 -13.09 -4.01 7.43
C ALA A 197 -11.75 -4.32 8.09
N THR A 198 -11.05 -3.27 8.58
CA THR A 198 -9.78 -3.43 9.28
C THR A 198 -9.91 -4.27 10.54
N GLN A 199 -10.99 -4.10 11.32
CA GLN A 199 -11.26 -4.94 12.50
C GLN A 199 -11.71 -6.38 12.14
N ALA A 200 -12.29 -6.58 10.96
CA ALA A 200 -12.74 -7.90 10.51
C ALA A 200 -11.58 -8.73 9.97
N VAL A 201 -10.69 -8.10 9.21
CA VAL A 201 -9.47 -8.69 8.65
C VAL A 201 -8.36 -8.80 9.69
N ASP A 202 -8.22 -7.81 10.56
CA ASP A 202 -7.16 -7.71 11.58
C ASP A 202 -5.76 -7.90 10.98
N PRO A 203 -5.31 -6.99 10.09
CA PRO A 203 -4.04 -7.17 9.37
C PRO A 203 -2.87 -7.25 10.36
N ALA A 204 -2.04 -8.28 10.19
CA ALA A 204 -0.88 -8.52 11.01
C ALA A 204 0.18 -7.41 10.84
N LEU A 205 0.25 -6.79 9.66
CA LEU A 205 1.16 -5.69 9.39
C LEU A 205 0.63 -4.78 8.27
N SER A 206 0.96 -3.50 8.33
CA SER A 206 0.91 -2.58 7.20
C SER A 206 2.33 -2.14 6.86
N VAL A 207 2.72 -2.24 5.59
CA VAL A 207 4.01 -1.80 5.06
C VAL A 207 3.75 -0.73 4.01
N MET A 208 3.81 0.53 4.40
CA MET A 208 3.62 1.64 3.49
C MET A 208 4.86 1.86 2.63
N ASP A 209 4.67 1.73 1.33
CA ASP A 209 5.64 2.08 0.30
C ASP A 209 5.73 3.60 0.13
N ALA A 210 6.85 4.16 0.58
CA ALA A 210 7.26 5.54 0.34
C ALA A 210 8.59 5.58 -0.42
N THR A 211 8.89 4.58 -1.26
CA THR A 211 10.04 4.64 -2.18
C THR A 211 9.90 5.83 -3.12
N THR A 212 8.70 5.96 -3.70
CA THR A 212 8.22 7.15 -4.39
C THR A 212 6.92 7.61 -3.72
N ALA A 213 6.98 8.73 -3.00
CA ALA A 213 5.81 9.38 -2.47
C ALA A 213 5.21 10.33 -3.51
N TYR A 214 3.89 10.48 -3.50
CA TYR A 214 3.21 11.41 -4.40
C TYR A 214 2.56 12.55 -3.61
N GLY A 215 3.06 13.77 -3.85
CA GLY A 215 2.53 15.01 -3.28
C GLY A 215 1.85 15.88 -4.35
N THR A 216 2.28 17.14 -4.48
CA THR A 216 2.00 17.94 -5.70
C THR A 216 2.79 17.42 -6.91
N ASP A 217 3.98 16.87 -6.66
CA ASP A 217 4.86 16.24 -7.63
C ASP A 217 5.39 14.91 -7.05
N PRO A 218 5.80 13.94 -7.88
CA PRO A 218 6.46 12.73 -7.39
C PRO A 218 7.78 13.06 -6.68
N TYR A 219 8.04 12.40 -5.55
CA TYR A 219 9.23 12.58 -4.75
C TYR A 219 9.82 11.22 -4.36
N ALA A 220 11.11 11.02 -4.66
CA ALA A 220 11.86 9.86 -4.18
C ALA A 220 12.13 10.03 -2.69
N ALA A 221 11.22 9.50 -1.87
CA ALA A 221 11.30 9.55 -0.42
C ALA A 221 12.26 8.46 0.12
N ASP A 222 12.52 7.41 -0.67
CA ASP A 222 13.44 6.31 -0.35
C ASP A 222 13.20 5.73 1.05
N ALA A 223 11.94 5.56 1.41
CA ALA A 223 11.53 5.12 2.74
C ALA A 223 10.49 4.00 2.70
N LEU A 224 10.48 3.17 3.73
CA LEU A 224 9.42 2.22 4.02
C LEU A 224 8.98 2.41 5.48
N PHE A 225 7.67 2.34 5.71
CA PHE A 225 7.10 2.42 7.06
C PHE A 225 6.31 1.16 7.38
N ALA A 226 6.54 0.53 8.52
CA ALA A 226 5.84 -0.69 8.92
C ALA A 226 5.28 -0.62 10.34
N GLY A 227 4.05 -1.10 10.53
CA GLY A 227 3.39 -1.10 11.84
C GLY A 227 1.91 -1.47 11.73
N PRO A 228 1.11 -1.25 12.80
CA PRO A 228 -0.34 -1.37 12.74
C PRO A 228 -0.92 -0.43 11.66
N ALA A 229 -1.90 -0.91 10.89
CA ALA A 229 -2.46 -0.14 9.77
C ALA A 229 -2.94 1.27 10.16
N PRO A 230 -3.69 1.48 11.27
CA PRO A 230 -4.09 2.83 11.67
C PRO A 230 -2.92 3.76 11.99
N ASP A 231 -1.86 3.25 12.62
CA ASP A 231 -0.70 4.05 13.03
C ASP A 231 0.16 4.45 11.82
N VAL A 232 0.31 3.53 10.86
CA VAL A 232 0.99 3.78 9.59
C VAL A 232 0.22 4.79 8.75
N ASP A 233 -1.11 4.68 8.69
CA ASP A 233 -1.96 5.63 7.95
C ASP A 233 -1.93 7.02 8.58
N ALA A 234 -1.98 7.10 9.91
CA ALA A 234 -1.89 8.36 10.62
C ALA A 234 -0.49 9.02 10.52
N LEU A 235 0.60 8.24 10.45
CA LEU A 235 1.90 8.75 10.06
C LEU A 235 1.86 9.34 8.64
N GLY A 236 1.27 8.61 7.68
CA GLY A 236 1.11 9.07 6.30
C GLY A 236 0.34 10.39 6.21
N ALA A 237 -0.80 10.50 6.89
CA ALA A 237 -1.57 11.74 6.98
C ALA A 237 -0.76 12.90 7.59
N SER A 238 0.01 12.63 8.65
CA SER A 238 0.89 13.64 9.26
C SER A 238 2.00 14.14 8.32
N LEU A 239 2.49 13.29 7.41
CA LEU A 239 3.45 13.68 6.38
C LEU A 239 2.82 14.59 5.33
N PHE A 240 1.52 14.48 5.06
CA PHE A 240 0.79 15.43 4.20
C PHE A 240 0.41 16.74 4.92
N GLY A 241 0.72 16.85 6.21
CA GLY A 241 0.48 18.04 7.03
C GLY A 241 -0.88 18.07 7.72
N ASP A 242 -1.64 16.97 7.65
CA ASP A 242 -2.94 16.83 8.29
C ASP A 242 -2.82 16.33 9.73
N ALA A 243 -3.75 16.76 10.59
CA ALA A 243 -3.90 16.14 11.92
C ALA A 243 -4.76 14.88 11.81
N THR A 244 -4.46 13.86 12.62
CA THR A 244 -5.25 12.63 12.69
C THR A 244 -6.74 12.90 12.95
N ASP A 245 -7.04 13.94 13.75
CA ASP A 245 -8.41 14.37 14.07
C ASP A 245 -9.20 14.90 12.88
N ASP A 246 -8.52 15.35 11.83
CA ASP A 246 -9.15 15.89 10.61
C ASP A 246 -9.59 14.76 9.66
N ASP A 247 -9.14 13.52 9.86
CA ASP A 247 -9.56 12.34 9.10
C ASP A 247 -10.58 11.51 9.91
N PRO A 248 -11.85 11.41 9.47
CA PRO A 248 -12.87 10.66 10.20
C PRO A 248 -12.55 9.17 10.34
N VAL A 249 -11.85 8.56 9.38
CA VAL A 249 -11.45 7.14 9.45
C VAL A 249 -10.40 6.95 10.52
N LEU A 250 -9.36 7.79 10.52
CA LEU A 250 -8.26 7.67 11.49
C LEU A 250 -8.74 7.96 12.92
N ARG A 251 -9.59 8.99 13.08
CA ARG A 251 -10.23 9.29 14.37
C ARG A 251 -11.07 8.13 14.89
N LEU A 252 -11.82 7.44 14.01
CA LEU A 252 -12.58 6.26 14.39
C LEU A 252 -11.67 5.05 14.69
N ALA A 253 -10.58 4.88 13.94
CA ALA A 253 -9.64 3.78 14.10
C ALA A 253 -8.76 3.90 15.36
N ALA A 254 -8.37 5.12 15.75
CA ALA A 254 -7.64 5.41 16.98
C ALA A 254 -8.49 5.18 18.24
N GLY A 255 -9.81 5.30 18.13
CA GLY A 255 -10.74 5.07 19.23
C GLY A 255 -10.58 6.12 20.35
N THR A 256 -10.20 5.67 21.56
CA THR A 256 -9.97 6.55 22.72
C THR A 256 -8.48 6.75 23.06
N ASP A 257 -7.59 6.17 22.26
CA ASP A 257 -6.15 6.24 22.50
C ASP A 257 -5.57 7.42 21.71
N ASP A 258 -5.54 8.60 22.34
CA ASP A 258 -5.01 9.85 21.75
C ASP A 258 -3.48 9.97 21.92
N GLY A 259 -2.77 8.85 22.12
CA GLY A 259 -1.34 8.82 22.31
C GLY A 259 -0.58 9.25 21.05
N PRO A 260 0.58 9.92 21.18
CA PRO A 260 1.40 10.24 20.02
C PRO A 260 1.94 8.97 19.36
N ILE A 261 1.87 8.91 18.04
CA ILE A 261 2.47 7.84 17.25
C ILE A 261 3.99 7.90 17.45
N THR A 262 4.56 6.78 17.89
CA THR A 262 6.02 6.67 18.06
C THR A 262 6.62 6.06 16.81
N VAL A 263 7.62 6.74 16.24
CA VAL A 263 8.35 6.26 15.07
C VAL A 263 9.75 5.79 15.49
N GLU A 264 10.06 4.52 15.25
CA GLU A 264 11.38 3.93 15.47
C GLU A 264 12.13 3.84 14.14
N ARG A 265 13.33 4.44 14.07
CA ARG A 265 14.19 4.33 12.89
C ARG A 265 14.99 3.03 12.98
N VAL A 266 14.90 2.18 11.95
CA VAL A 266 15.51 0.85 11.93
C VAL A 266 16.33 0.61 10.67
N GLY A 267 17.43 -0.13 10.82
CA GLY A 267 18.30 -0.50 9.71
C GLY A 267 19.35 0.54 9.34
N ALA A 268 20.15 0.22 8.32
CA ALA A 268 21.20 1.10 7.83
C ALA A 268 20.62 2.34 7.13
N GLY A 269 21.19 3.52 7.40
CA GLY A 269 20.74 4.78 6.79
C GLY A 269 19.44 5.35 7.37
N ALA A 270 18.83 4.71 8.37
CA ALA A 270 17.58 5.19 8.97
C ALA A 270 17.71 6.57 9.63
N ASP A 271 18.89 6.90 10.16
CA ASP A 271 19.22 8.23 10.69
C ASP A 271 19.22 9.33 9.60
N ASP A 272 19.35 8.95 8.32
CA ASP A 272 19.30 9.86 7.18
C ASP A 272 17.87 10.13 6.68
N LEU A 273 16.86 9.56 7.36
CA LEU A 273 15.44 9.87 7.13
C LEU A 273 15.07 11.21 7.77
N ASP A 274 14.96 12.21 6.91
CA ASP A 274 14.53 13.56 7.24
C ASP A 274 13.00 13.70 7.08
N PHE A 275 12.28 13.48 8.19
CA PHE A 275 10.82 13.59 8.24
C PHE A 275 10.33 15.02 8.02
N ASP A 276 11.13 16.03 8.39
CA ASP A 276 10.76 17.42 8.16
C ASP A 276 10.87 17.75 6.67
N ALA A 277 11.93 17.27 5.99
CA ALA A 277 12.03 17.39 4.54
C ALA A 277 10.92 16.63 3.80
N LEU A 278 10.56 15.42 4.26
CA LEU A 278 9.42 14.66 3.71
C LEU A 278 8.12 15.45 3.86
N ARG A 279 7.84 15.97 5.06
CA ARG A 279 6.65 16.77 5.33
C ARG A 279 6.62 18.04 4.49
N ASP A 280 7.73 18.76 4.39
CA ASP A 280 7.84 19.98 3.58
C ASP A 280 7.59 19.72 2.08
N ARG A 281 7.87 18.50 1.58
CA ARG A 281 7.63 18.12 0.19
C ARG A 281 6.23 17.62 -0.09
N LEU A 282 5.60 17.00 0.89
CA LEU A 282 4.27 16.41 0.76
C LEU A 282 3.17 17.35 1.24
N ALA A 283 3.49 18.37 2.03
CA ALA A 283 2.52 19.31 2.59
C ALA A 283 1.61 19.93 1.52
N GLY A 284 0.30 19.82 1.73
CA GLY A 284 -0.71 20.38 0.83
C GLY A 284 -0.88 19.61 -0.49
N ALA A 285 -0.42 18.37 -0.55
CA ALA A 285 -0.73 17.48 -1.66
C ALA A 285 -2.22 17.20 -1.74
N GLU A 286 -2.77 17.37 -2.94
CA GLU A 286 -4.15 17.03 -3.26
C GLU A 286 -4.17 16.34 -4.61
N LEU A 287 -5.20 15.53 -4.84
CA LEU A 287 -5.43 14.99 -6.17
C LEU A 287 -5.82 16.09 -7.15
N PRO A 288 -5.45 15.97 -8.44
CA PRO A 288 -6.01 16.84 -9.46
C PRO A 288 -7.54 16.67 -9.51
N PRO A 289 -8.29 17.69 -9.94
CA PRO A 289 -9.73 17.57 -10.17
C PRO A 289 -10.06 16.40 -11.09
N SER A 290 -11.18 15.72 -10.85
CA SER A 290 -11.58 14.50 -11.57
C SER A 290 -11.75 14.68 -13.09
N ASP A 291 -11.95 15.91 -13.56
CA ASP A 291 -12.07 16.26 -14.97
C ASP A 291 -10.74 16.69 -15.63
N GLU A 292 -9.65 16.74 -14.86
CA GLU A 292 -8.30 17.07 -15.35
C GLU A 292 -7.39 15.83 -15.34
N THR A 293 -6.65 15.62 -16.44
CA THR A 293 -5.62 14.59 -16.45
C THR A 293 -4.44 15.04 -15.60
N HIS A 294 -4.06 14.18 -14.67
CA HIS A 294 -2.91 14.37 -13.80
C HIS A 294 -1.65 14.92 -14.54
N PRO A 295 -0.95 15.95 -14.01
CA PRO A 295 0.19 16.59 -14.69
C PRO A 295 1.34 15.63 -15.05
N ALA A 296 1.64 14.67 -14.18
CA ALA A 296 2.64 13.63 -14.45
C ALA A 296 2.25 12.73 -15.63
N VAL A 297 0.98 12.33 -15.71
CA VAL A 297 0.43 11.53 -16.82
C VAL A 297 0.46 12.33 -18.12
N THR A 298 0.07 13.61 -18.06
CA THR A 298 0.17 14.55 -19.19
C THR A 298 1.62 14.68 -19.68
N THR A 299 2.58 14.75 -18.76
CA THR A 299 4.02 14.82 -19.08
C THR A 299 4.52 13.52 -19.71
N ALA A 300 4.11 12.36 -19.18
CA ALA A 300 4.43 11.06 -19.74
C ALA A 300 3.87 10.90 -21.17
N TYR A 301 2.61 11.29 -21.40
CA TYR A 301 2.02 11.29 -22.74
C TYR A 301 2.76 12.22 -23.71
N ARG A 302 3.16 13.42 -23.27
CA ARG A 302 3.95 14.35 -24.10
C ARG A 302 5.32 13.77 -24.44
N LEU A 303 5.98 13.11 -23.48
CA LEU A 303 7.25 12.44 -23.73
C LEU A 303 7.08 11.26 -24.69
N TYR A 304 6.05 10.44 -24.51
CA TYR A 304 5.72 9.34 -25.42
C TYR A 304 5.44 9.86 -26.83
N ALA A 305 4.62 10.90 -26.99
CA ALA A 305 4.35 11.51 -28.30
C ALA A 305 5.63 12.06 -28.95
N ALA A 306 6.50 12.71 -28.16
CA ALA A 306 7.76 13.23 -28.66
C ALA A 306 8.74 12.13 -29.11
N VAL A 307 8.79 10.99 -28.41
CA VAL A 307 9.68 9.86 -28.74
C VAL A 307 9.08 8.96 -29.84
N GLY A 308 7.78 8.71 -29.78
CA GLY A 308 7.02 7.86 -30.70
C GLY A 308 6.60 8.55 -31.99
N GLY A 309 6.84 9.85 -32.14
CA GLY A 309 6.51 10.63 -33.34
C GLY A 309 5.00 10.82 -33.53
N ASP A 310 4.30 11.20 -32.47
CA ASP A 310 2.83 11.29 -32.38
C ASP A 310 2.12 9.96 -32.66
N ALA A 311 2.83 8.82 -32.51
CA ALA A 311 2.18 7.54 -32.39
C ALA A 311 1.19 7.61 -31.22
N VAL A 312 -0.01 7.10 -31.47
CA VAL A 312 -1.03 6.96 -30.44
C VAL A 312 -0.49 5.95 -29.41
N PRO A 313 -0.48 6.26 -28.10
CA PRO A 313 -0.18 5.25 -27.10
C PRO A 313 -1.05 4.02 -27.36
N PRO A 314 -0.52 2.78 -27.29
CA PRO A 314 -1.28 1.56 -27.64
C PRO A 314 -2.61 1.40 -26.88
N GLN A 315 -2.81 2.17 -25.81
CA GLN A 315 -4.02 2.25 -25.00
C GLN A 315 -5.17 3.07 -25.65
N LEU A 316 -4.89 3.84 -26.70
CA LEU A 316 -5.87 4.61 -27.47
C LEU A 316 -6.12 3.99 -28.87
N GLU A 317 -5.44 2.88 -29.18
CA GLU A 317 -5.81 2.02 -30.30
C GLU A 317 -7.02 1.17 -29.87
N GLN A 318 -8.17 1.39 -30.54
CA GLN A 318 -9.40 0.63 -30.33
C GLN A 318 -9.27 -0.82 -30.79
#